data_AF-A0A5C5G076-F1
#
_entry.id   AF-A0A5C5G076-F1
#
_cell.length_a   1.000
_cell.length_b   1.000
_cell.length_c   1.000
_cell.angle_alpha   90.00
_cell.angle_beta   90.00
_cell.angle_gamma   90.00
#
_symmetry.space_group_name_H-M   'P 1'
#
loop_
_entity.id
_entity.type
_entity.pdbx_description
1 polymer ?
#
loop_
_entity_poly.entity_id
_entity_poly.type
_entity_poly.pdbx_seq_one_letter_code
_entity_poly.pdbx_strand_id
1 'polypeptide(L)'
;MHAMEGQIEPKWWDMWPQDDRVAFLRDMAALQTRYEEVRLLHPGVDRMPDAAAEATSPTLFRMRRSMVHVVYLARNITLQLAQRDKATSFGSPFAWFREGVVGKVTAPEFNAEPLRTRTEVVHEFESCLDRVRRGEVNQAPDLEDESSFPALIALLERLRARRETQEQEAIVTAQSRLRRSSTACTVKEESVAVARALYKLPWWPQRPDKSDLRDPIKLALTELRKRRRSPTEREELVHRAPPSLPPRRHPDPSLTLPSQAAIIAAVNGVRSQIQAEESPSSLSVHAEPHRPSHTVTECRLQSLGHGHGEVARGGLTARQRAVYGRAGTRM
;
A
#
# COMPACT_ATOMS: atom_id res chain seq x y z
N MET A 1 3.49 4.63 -35.77
CA MET A 1 3.30 3.58 -34.74
C MET A 1 4.58 3.12 -34.04
N HIS A 2 5.75 2.94 -34.68
CA HIS A 2 6.96 2.44 -34.00
C HIS A 2 7.53 3.32 -32.85
N ALA A 3 7.26 4.62 -32.80
CA ALA A 3 7.70 5.48 -31.67
C ALA A 3 6.89 5.27 -30.37
N MET A 4 5.76 4.53 -30.46
CA MET A 4 4.85 4.26 -29.34
C MET A 4 5.14 2.89 -28.70
N GLU A 5 5.77 1.98 -29.45
CA GLU A 5 6.23 0.67 -28.98
C GLU A 5 7.41 0.89 -28.00
N GLY A 6 7.16 0.71 -26.71
CA GLY A 6 8.20 0.77 -25.67
C GLY A 6 8.02 1.85 -24.59
N GLN A 7 6.97 2.69 -24.67
CA GLN A 7 6.69 3.67 -23.60
C GLN A 7 6.22 3.02 -22.28
N ILE A 8 5.65 1.82 -22.40
CA ILE A 8 5.18 0.95 -21.32
C ILE A 8 5.68 -0.46 -21.61
N GLU A 9 6.32 -1.11 -20.63
CA GLU A 9 6.71 -2.51 -20.75
C GLU A 9 5.47 -3.43 -20.84
N PRO A 10 5.48 -4.48 -21.67
CA PRO A 10 4.30 -5.34 -21.85
C PRO A 10 3.73 -5.92 -20.54
N LYS A 11 4.61 -6.32 -19.61
CA LYS A 11 4.19 -6.84 -18.29
C LYS A 11 3.51 -5.79 -17.42
N TRP A 12 3.88 -4.51 -17.58
CA TRP A 12 3.22 -3.42 -16.87
C TRP A 12 1.90 -3.06 -17.54
N TRP A 13 1.83 -3.10 -18.88
CA TRP A 13 0.62 -2.84 -19.66
C TRP A 13 -0.56 -3.71 -19.23
N ASP A 14 -0.33 -5.01 -19.05
CA ASP A 14 -1.39 -5.96 -18.69
C ASP A 14 -1.92 -5.80 -17.26
N MET A 15 -1.26 -5.00 -16.41
CA MET A 15 -1.74 -4.70 -15.05
C MET A 15 -2.80 -3.59 -15.01
N TRP A 16 -2.99 -2.87 -16.12
CA TRP A 16 -3.89 -1.72 -16.16
C TRP A 16 -5.33 -2.10 -16.53
N PRO A 17 -6.34 -1.48 -15.89
CA PRO A 17 -7.73 -1.60 -16.32
C PRO A 17 -7.92 -1.20 -17.79
N GLN A 18 -8.90 -1.81 -18.45
CA GLN A 18 -9.18 -1.55 -19.86
C GLN A 18 -9.40 -0.06 -20.16
N ASP A 19 -10.11 0.65 -19.29
CA ASP A 19 -10.44 2.06 -19.49
C ASP A 19 -9.18 2.95 -19.48
N ASP A 20 -8.23 2.70 -18.58
CA ASP A 20 -6.96 3.42 -18.52
C ASP A 20 -6.10 3.12 -19.76
N ARG A 21 -6.09 1.86 -20.22
CA ARG A 21 -5.40 1.46 -21.45
C ARG A 21 -5.97 2.17 -22.66
N VAL A 22 -7.30 2.23 -22.79
CA VAL A 22 -7.98 2.95 -23.88
C VAL A 22 -7.70 4.45 -23.81
N ALA A 23 -7.73 5.06 -22.62
CA ALA A 23 -7.40 6.47 -22.43
C ALA A 23 -5.95 6.77 -22.86
N PHE A 24 -4.99 5.92 -22.48
CA PHE A 24 -3.60 6.08 -22.92
C PHE A 24 -3.45 5.98 -24.44
N LEU A 25 -4.12 5.01 -25.08
CA LEU A 25 -4.09 4.89 -26.54
C LEU A 25 -4.67 6.13 -27.24
N ARG A 26 -5.70 6.76 -26.65
CA ARG A 26 -6.25 8.03 -27.15
C ARG A 26 -5.25 9.18 -27.02
N ASP A 27 -4.58 9.31 -25.86
CA ASP A 27 -3.53 10.32 -25.66
C ASP A 27 -2.43 10.17 -26.72
N MET A 28 -2.01 8.92 -26.98
CA MET A 28 -0.95 8.64 -27.94
C MET A 28 -1.39 8.87 -29.40
N ALA A 29 -2.63 8.57 -29.76
CA ALA A 29 -3.17 8.89 -31.08
C ALA A 29 -3.25 10.41 -31.31
N ALA A 30 -3.67 11.18 -30.29
CA ALA A 30 -3.68 12.63 -30.34
C ALA A 30 -2.27 13.22 -30.47
N LEU A 31 -1.31 12.68 -29.70
CA LEU A 31 0.09 13.08 -29.77
C LEU A 31 0.70 12.81 -31.16
N GLN A 32 0.43 11.63 -31.73
CA GLN A 32 0.89 11.28 -33.07
C GLN A 32 0.33 12.24 -34.12
N THR A 33 -0.97 12.53 -34.06
CA THR A 33 -1.64 13.46 -35.00
C THR A 33 -1.00 14.85 -34.94
N ARG A 34 -0.84 15.40 -33.73
CA ARG A 34 -0.21 16.70 -33.53
C ARG A 34 1.24 16.74 -34.01
N TYR A 35 2.00 15.66 -33.80
CA TYR A 35 3.37 15.57 -34.27
C TYR A 35 3.43 15.55 -35.80
N GLU A 36 2.56 14.78 -36.46
CA GLU A 36 2.48 14.73 -37.92
C GLU A 36 2.12 16.10 -38.52
N GLU A 37 1.15 16.81 -37.95
CA GLU A 37 0.78 18.18 -38.33
C GLU A 37 1.95 19.15 -38.19
N VAL A 38 2.64 19.15 -37.04
CA VAL A 38 3.80 20.02 -36.80
C VAL A 38 4.94 19.68 -37.76
N ARG A 39 5.20 18.41 -38.03
CA ARG A 39 6.25 17.97 -38.96
C ARG A 39 5.97 18.41 -40.39
N LEU A 40 4.71 18.46 -40.81
CA LEU A 40 4.32 18.99 -42.12
C LEU A 40 4.59 20.49 -42.25
N LEU A 41 4.40 21.26 -41.17
CA LEU A 41 4.65 22.70 -41.13
C LEU A 41 6.13 23.05 -40.87
N HIS A 42 6.84 22.18 -40.15
CA HIS A 42 8.23 22.34 -39.75
C HIS A 42 9.01 21.03 -39.99
N PRO A 43 9.50 20.80 -41.22
CA PRO A 43 10.16 19.56 -41.60
C PRO A 43 11.42 19.20 -40.79
N GLY A 44 12.01 20.15 -40.06
CA GLY A 44 13.17 19.94 -39.19
C GLY A 44 12.86 19.40 -37.80
N VAL A 45 11.58 19.14 -37.48
CA VAL A 45 11.20 18.50 -36.21
C VAL A 45 11.33 16.98 -36.35
N ASP A 46 12.47 16.46 -35.93
CA ASP A 46 12.81 15.02 -36.09
C ASP A 46 12.33 14.13 -34.94
N ARG A 47 11.97 14.73 -33.79
CA ARG A 47 11.64 13.98 -32.58
C ARG A 47 10.21 14.22 -32.13
N MET A 48 9.49 13.13 -31.95
CA MET A 48 8.19 13.15 -31.29
C MET A 48 8.36 13.65 -29.85
N PRO A 49 7.43 14.47 -29.32
CA PRO A 49 7.48 14.90 -27.94
C PRO A 49 7.48 13.70 -26.99
N ASP A 50 8.16 13.85 -25.85
CA ASP A 50 8.22 12.80 -24.83
C ASP A 50 6.83 12.50 -24.27
N ALA A 51 6.37 11.26 -24.43
CA ALA A 51 5.07 10.82 -23.93
C ALA A 51 5.01 10.82 -22.39
N ALA A 52 6.15 10.79 -21.70
CA ALA A 52 6.21 10.77 -20.24
C ALA A 52 5.81 12.09 -19.57
N ALA A 53 5.87 13.20 -20.31
CA ALA A 53 5.50 14.51 -19.79
C ALA A 53 3.97 14.65 -19.63
N GLU A 54 3.54 15.33 -18.57
CA GLU A 54 2.12 15.51 -18.25
C GLU A 54 1.34 16.21 -19.37
N ALA A 55 1.98 17.20 -20.00
CA ALA A 55 1.38 18.00 -21.06
C ALA A 55 1.14 17.21 -22.37
N THR A 56 1.82 16.08 -22.55
CA THR A 56 1.75 15.25 -23.76
C THR A 56 0.91 14.00 -23.54
N SER A 57 1.01 13.35 -22.36
CA SER A 57 0.05 12.33 -21.94
C SER A 57 -0.24 12.42 -20.45
N PRO A 58 -1.38 13.05 -20.07
CA PRO A 58 -1.80 13.06 -18.68
C PRO A 58 -2.09 11.64 -18.17
N THR A 59 -2.50 10.72 -19.05
CA THR A 59 -2.75 9.33 -18.68
C THR A 59 -1.46 8.60 -18.32
N LEU A 60 -0.44 8.60 -19.18
CA LEU A 60 0.85 7.96 -18.88
C LEU A 60 1.50 8.58 -17.65
N PHE A 61 1.43 9.91 -17.54
CA PHE A 61 1.94 10.64 -16.39
C PHE A 61 1.30 10.19 -15.07
N ARG A 62 -0.03 9.99 -15.05
CA ARG A 62 -0.75 9.41 -13.91
C ARG A 62 -0.38 7.95 -13.69
N MET A 63 -0.28 7.16 -14.76
CA MET A 63 0.02 5.73 -14.69
C MET A 63 1.35 5.48 -13.99
N ARG A 64 2.40 6.21 -14.36
CA ARG A 64 3.75 6.12 -13.75
C ARG A 64 3.77 6.48 -12.25
N ARG A 65 2.76 7.20 -11.76
CA ARG A 65 2.67 7.70 -10.36
C ARG A 65 1.52 7.06 -9.59
N SER A 66 1.24 5.80 -9.90
CA SER A 66 0.13 5.06 -9.34
C SER A 66 0.63 3.91 -8.47
N MET A 67 -0.27 3.40 -7.61
CA MET A 67 -0.01 2.18 -6.87
C MET A 67 0.26 0.97 -7.79
N VAL A 68 -0.36 0.93 -8.99
CA VAL A 68 -0.12 -0.14 -9.97
C VAL A 68 1.34 -0.15 -10.43
N HIS A 69 1.93 1.03 -10.60
CA HIS A 69 3.34 1.16 -10.94
C HIS A 69 4.26 0.75 -9.77
N VAL A 70 3.94 1.15 -8.54
CA VAL A 70 4.67 0.69 -7.35
C VAL A 70 4.65 -0.84 -7.24
N VAL A 71 3.48 -1.46 -7.42
CA VAL A 71 3.33 -2.93 -7.44
C VAL A 71 4.17 -3.56 -8.56
N TYR A 72 4.20 -2.93 -9.74
CA TYR A 72 5.02 -3.36 -10.86
C TYR A 72 6.53 -3.31 -10.52
N LEU A 73 7.00 -2.22 -9.91
CA LEU A 73 8.39 -2.07 -9.48
C LEU A 73 8.77 -3.11 -8.42
N ALA A 74 7.92 -3.30 -7.40
CA ALA A 74 8.11 -4.31 -6.36
C ALA A 74 8.21 -5.72 -6.94
N ARG A 75 7.36 -6.08 -7.92
CA ARG A 75 7.45 -7.37 -8.63
C ARG A 75 8.78 -7.53 -9.37
N ASN A 76 9.29 -6.47 -9.99
CA ASN A 76 10.59 -6.53 -10.67
C ASN A 76 11.76 -6.66 -9.68
N ILE A 77 11.71 -5.97 -8.54
CA ILE A 77 12.69 -6.14 -7.44
C ILE A 77 12.72 -7.61 -7.03
N THR A 78 11.56 -8.18 -6.73
CA THR A 78 11.39 -9.59 -6.38
C THR A 78 11.99 -10.53 -7.43
N LEU A 79 11.69 -10.31 -8.70
CA LEU A 79 12.19 -11.15 -9.80
C LEU A 79 13.71 -11.07 -9.95
N GLN A 80 14.30 -9.87 -9.82
CA GLN A 80 15.74 -9.67 -9.92
C GLN A 80 16.50 -10.33 -8.76
N LEU A 81 15.97 -10.23 -7.55
CA LEU A 81 16.53 -10.90 -6.38
C LEU A 81 16.46 -12.43 -6.52
N ALA A 82 15.31 -12.96 -6.95
CA ALA A 82 15.11 -14.39 -7.14
C ALA A 82 16.03 -14.99 -8.24
N GLN A 83 16.44 -14.22 -9.24
CA GLN A 83 17.39 -14.69 -10.27
C GLN A 83 18.81 -14.86 -9.74
N ARG A 84 19.17 -14.15 -8.68
CA ARG A 84 20.53 -14.16 -8.11
C ARG A 84 20.70 -15.25 -7.08
N ASP A 85 19.69 -15.43 -6.24
CA ASP A 85 19.74 -16.42 -5.19
C ASP A 85 19.12 -17.74 -5.68
N LYS A 86 19.97 -18.59 -6.27
CA LYS A 86 19.57 -19.92 -6.79
C LYS A 86 19.19 -20.90 -5.67
N ALA A 87 19.46 -20.58 -4.40
CA ALA A 87 19.42 -21.52 -3.29
C ALA A 87 18.31 -21.26 -2.26
N THR A 88 17.64 -20.10 -2.28
CA THR A 88 16.63 -19.77 -1.28
C THR A 88 15.22 -20.03 -1.78
N SER A 89 14.69 -21.19 -1.40
CA SER A 89 13.26 -21.49 -1.27
C SER A 89 12.60 -20.65 -0.17
N PHE A 90 12.89 -19.35 -0.10
CA PHE A 90 12.23 -18.44 0.81
C PHE A 90 10.88 -18.06 0.20
N GLY A 91 9.83 -18.08 1.04
CA GLY A 91 8.44 -17.89 0.64
C GLY A 91 8.25 -16.69 -0.30
N SER A 92 7.20 -16.75 -1.13
CA SER A 92 6.89 -15.78 -2.20
C SER A 92 7.57 -14.44 -1.97
N PRO A 93 8.69 -14.11 -2.65
CA PRO A 93 9.46 -12.89 -2.38
C PRO A 93 8.71 -11.61 -2.79
N PHE A 94 7.40 -11.68 -2.98
CA PHE A 94 6.45 -10.56 -3.04
C PHE A 94 5.65 -10.40 -1.73
N ALA A 95 5.74 -11.35 -0.80
CA ALA A 95 5.07 -11.36 0.51
C ALA A 95 5.48 -10.14 1.35
N TRP A 96 6.78 -9.80 1.38
CA TRP A 96 7.30 -8.60 2.05
C TRP A 96 6.55 -7.33 1.62
N PHE A 97 6.35 -7.13 0.30
CA PHE A 97 5.62 -5.99 -0.23
C PHE A 97 4.12 -6.08 0.01
N ARG A 98 3.56 -7.29 -0.11
CA ARG A 98 2.13 -7.52 0.14
C ARG A 98 1.77 -7.19 1.59
N GLU A 99 2.57 -7.64 2.55
CA GLU A 99 2.35 -7.44 3.99
C GLU A 99 2.74 -6.03 4.42
N GLY A 100 3.86 -5.50 3.93
CA GLY A 100 4.37 -4.19 4.28
C GLY A 100 3.61 -3.02 3.63
N VAL A 101 3.07 -3.19 2.43
CA VAL A 101 2.41 -2.10 1.67
C VAL A 101 0.97 -2.43 1.31
N VAL A 102 0.72 -3.51 0.56
CA VAL A 102 -0.64 -3.77 0.02
C VAL A 102 -1.67 -4.01 1.14
N GLY A 103 -1.27 -4.61 2.25
CA GLY A 103 -2.12 -4.77 3.43
C GLY A 103 -2.36 -3.46 4.20
N LYS A 104 -1.51 -2.44 4.01
CA LYS A 104 -1.56 -1.16 4.72
C LYS A 104 -2.17 -0.04 3.89
N VAL A 105 -2.06 -0.05 2.56
CA VAL A 105 -2.59 1.00 1.67
C VAL A 105 -3.26 0.42 0.42
N THR A 106 -4.46 0.94 0.12
CA THR A 106 -5.22 0.53 -1.06
C THR A 106 -4.83 1.39 -2.27
N ALA A 107 -4.98 0.86 -3.49
CA ALA A 107 -4.67 1.64 -4.70
C ALA A 107 -5.47 2.96 -4.81
N PRO A 108 -6.78 2.99 -4.49
CA PRO A 108 -7.53 4.25 -4.46
C PRO A 108 -7.01 5.26 -3.44
N GLU A 109 -6.64 4.83 -2.22
CA GLU A 109 -6.07 5.74 -1.22
C GLU A 109 -4.72 6.30 -1.65
N PHE A 110 -3.84 5.44 -2.17
CA PHE A 110 -2.54 5.88 -2.70
C PHE A 110 -2.75 6.90 -3.83
N ASN A 111 -3.61 6.58 -4.80
CA ASN A 111 -3.82 7.42 -5.98
C ASN A 111 -4.51 8.77 -5.65
N ALA A 112 -5.20 8.85 -4.51
CA ALA A 112 -5.81 10.09 -4.02
C ALA A 112 -4.82 11.05 -3.35
N GLU A 113 -3.60 10.60 -3.04
CA GLU A 113 -2.59 11.44 -2.40
C GLU A 113 -2.00 12.49 -3.35
N PRO A 114 -1.45 13.59 -2.79
CA PRO A 114 -0.81 14.64 -3.59
C PRO A 114 0.23 14.08 -4.55
N LEU A 115 0.29 14.68 -5.74
CA LEU A 115 1.20 14.26 -6.82
C LEU A 115 2.65 14.12 -6.34
N ARG A 116 3.10 15.08 -5.52
CA ARG A 116 4.44 15.09 -4.93
C ARG A 116 4.71 13.82 -4.11
N THR A 117 3.82 13.50 -3.16
CA THR A 117 3.94 12.30 -2.31
C THR A 117 3.98 11.02 -3.15
N ARG A 118 3.09 10.90 -4.15
CA ARG A 118 3.08 9.72 -5.03
C ARG A 118 4.36 9.58 -5.84
N THR A 119 4.92 10.71 -6.29
CA THR A 119 6.18 10.74 -7.06
C THR A 119 7.37 10.34 -6.18
N GLU A 120 7.44 10.85 -4.96
CA GLU A 120 8.50 10.52 -4.00
C GLU A 120 8.52 9.01 -3.69
N VAL A 121 7.36 8.41 -3.41
CA VAL A 121 7.28 6.96 -3.17
C VAL A 121 7.69 6.15 -4.41
N VAL A 122 7.22 6.51 -5.60
CA VAL A 122 7.63 5.81 -6.83
C VAL A 122 9.15 5.87 -7.02
N HIS A 123 9.75 7.05 -6.80
CA HIS A 123 11.18 7.25 -6.94
C HIS A 123 11.99 6.37 -5.97
N GLU A 124 11.51 6.13 -4.74
CA GLU A 124 12.16 5.21 -3.79
C GLU A 124 12.19 3.77 -4.34
N PHE A 125 11.08 3.29 -4.91
CA PHE A 125 11.01 1.96 -5.51
C PHE A 125 11.83 1.86 -6.81
N GLU A 126 11.87 2.90 -7.63
CA GLU A 126 12.74 2.97 -8.81
C GLU A 126 14.22 2.91 -8.40
N SER A 127 14.61 3.73 -7.43
CA SER A 127 15.97 3.75 -6.87
C SER A 127 16.35 2.40 -6.28
N CYS A 128 15.45 1.76 -5.54
CA CYS A 128 15.65 0.43 -5.01
C CYS A 128 15.86 -0.60 -6.12
N LEU A 129 15.01 -0.61 -7.15
CA LEU A 129 15.14 -1.50 -8.30
C LEU A 129 16.48 -1.31 -9.02
N ASP A 130 16.95 -0.08 -9.16
CA ASP A 130 18.24 0.21 -9.78
C ASP A 130 19.42 -0.26 -8.92
N ARG A 131 19.39 -0.05 -7.60
CA ARG A 131 20.38 -0.61 -6.67
C ARG A 131 20.41 -2.13 -6.71
N VAL A 132 19.24 -2.76 -6.76
CA VAL A 132 19.11 -4.21 -6.98
C VAL A 132 19.76 -4.55 -8.31
N ARG A 133 19.38 -3.96 -9.44
CA ARG A 133 19.99 -4.25 -10.76
C ARG A 133 21.51 -4.11 -10.77
N ARG A 134 22.08 -3.14 -10.05
CA ARG A 134 23.54 -2.93 -9.91
C ARG A 134 24.25 -3.92 -8.99
N GLY A 135 23.52 -4.74 -8.22
CA GLY A 135 24.13 -5.70 -7.29
C GLY A 135 24.43 -5.14 -5.91
N GLU A 136 24.01 -3.91 -5.62
CA GLU A 136 24.24 -3.24 -4.32
C GLU A 136 23.32 -3.79 -3.23
N VAL A 137 22.17 -4.34 -3.63
CA VAL A 137 21.16 -4.92 -2.75
C VAL A 137 20.90 -6.36 -3.19
N ASN A 138 21.15 -7.30 -2.29
CA ASN A 138 21.02 -8.74 -2.54
C ASN A 138 19.83 -9.37 -1.80
N GLN A 139 19.04 -8.57 -1.09
CA GLN A 139 17.92 -9.02 -0.27
C GLN A 139 16.73 -8.08 -0.50
N ALA A 140 15.51 -8.52 -0.18
CA ALA A 140 14.38 -7.61 -0.13
C ALA A 140 14.67 -6.54 0.94
N PRO A 141 14.56 -5.24 0.62
CA PRO A 141 14.85 -4.21 1.59
C PRO A 141 13.75 -4.17 2.66
N ASP A 142 14.11 -3.75 3.86
CA ASP A 142 13.13 -3.50 4.91
C ASP A 142 12.27 -2.28 4.54
N LEU A 143 10.94 -2.46 4.53
CA LEU A 143 9.98 -1.38 4.23
C LEU A 143 9.75 -0.45 5.43
N GLU A 144 10.25 -0.82 6.60
CA GLU A 144 10.19 -0.01 7.83
C GLU A 144 11.50 0.78 8.05
N ASP A 145 12.51 0.59 7.19
CA ASP A 145 13.74 1.37 7.21
C ASP A 145 13.52 2.78 6.63
N GLU A 146 13.47 3.78 7.52
CA GLU A 146 13.31 5.19 7.20
C GLU A 146 14.45 5.76 6.35
N SER A 147 15.64 5.14 6.35
CA SER A 147 16.73 5.56 5.48
C SER A 147 16.51 5.15 4.01
N SER A 148 15.77 4.06 3.79
CA SER A 148 15.50 3.51 2.46
C SER A 148 14.16 3.95 1.87
N PHE A 149 13.13 4.11 2.72
CA PHE A 149 11.76 4.43 2.29
C PHE A 149 11.07 5.54 3.12
N PRO A 150 11.69 6.71 3.31
CA PRO A 150 11.12 7.77 4.14
C PRO A 150 9.74 8.27 3.67
N ALA A 151 9.53 8.42 2.37
CA ALA A 151 8.28 8.90 1.80
C ALA A 151 7.16 7.86 1.93
N LEU A 152 7.47 6.57 1.76
CA LEU A 152 6.51 5.49 2.01
C LEU A 152 6.07 5.47 3.47
N ILE A 153 7.00 5.55 4.41
CA ILE A 153 6.68 5.55 5.85
C ILE A 153 5.81 6.75 6.20
N ALA A 154 6.21 7.96 5.79
CA ALA A 154 5.43 9.18 6.01
C ALA A 154 4.02 9.09 5.40
N LEU A 155 3.88 8.44 4.24
CA LEU A 155 2.57 8.17 3.64
C LEU A 155 1.73 7.21 4.50
N LEU A 156 2.31 6.08 4.92
CA LEU A 156 1.61 5.06 5.70
C LEU A 156 1.16 5.61 7.06
N GLU A 157 1.99 6.42 7.73
CA GLU A 157 1.64 7.10 8.97
C GLU A 157 0.48 8.09 8.78
N ARG A 158 0.54 8.90 7.72
CA ARG A 158 -0.53 9.85 7.39
C ARG A 158 -1.86 9.14 7.12
N LEU A 159 -1.83 8.05 6.35
CA LEU A 159 -3.02 7.24 6.08
C LEU A 159 -3.56 6.60 7.36
N ARG A 160 -2.68 6.09 8.22
CA ARG A 160 -3.07 5.57 9.54
C ARG A 160 -3.79 6.63 10.36
N ALA A 161 -3.22 7.83 10.50
CA ALA A 161 -3.83 8.93 11.24
C ALA A 161 -5.18 9.37 10.65
N ARG A 162 -5.29 9.43 9.31
CA ARG A 162 -6.55 9.75 8.62
C ARG A 162 -7.64 8.71 8.91
N ARG A 163 -7.28 7.42 8.83
CA ARG A 163 -8.22 6.32 9.14
C ARG A 163 -8.67 6.35 10.59
N GLU A 164 -7.75 6.57 11.53
CA GLU A 164 -8.07 6.70 12.96
C GLU A 164 -9.06 7.86 13.21
N THR A 165 -8.87 8.99 12.53
CA THR A 165 -9.80 10.13 12.60
C THR A 165 -11.19 9.78 12.06
N GLN A 166 -11.26 9.11 10.90
CA GLN A 166 -12.52 8.72 10.28
C GLN A 166 -13.24 7.60 11.05
N GLU A 167 -12.50 6.65 11.63
CA GLU A 167 -13.04 5.66 12.57
C GLU A 167 -13.68 6.37 13.76
N GLN A 168 -13.00 7.38 14.32
CA GLN A 168 -13.52 8.16 15.43
C GLN A 168 -14.78 8.95 15.07
N GLU A 169 -14.79 9.63 13.94
CA GLU A 169 -15.97 10.36 13.45
C GLU A 169 -17.16 9.41 13.23
N ALA A 170 -16.92 8.21 12.68
CA ALA A 170 -17.95 7.21 12.47
C ALA A 170 -18.54 6.71 13.80
N ILE A 171 -17.71 6.44 14.81
CA ILE A 171 -18.14 6.07 16.17
C ILE A 171 -19.01 7.17 16.77
N VAL A 172 -18.53 8.41 16.79
CA VAL A 172 -19.24 9.55 17.39
C VAL A 172 -20.58 9.79 16.69
N THR A 173 -20.59 9.72 15.36
CA THR A 173 -21.81 9.90 14.57
C THR A 173 -22.83 8.81 14.86
N ALA A 174 -22.40 7.55 14.95
CA ALA A 174 -23.28 6.43 15.27
C ALA A 174 -23.92 6.59 16.66
N GLN A 175 -23.13 6.94 17.67
CA GLN A 175 -23.62 7.16 19.03
C GLN A 175 -24.57 8.35 19.12
N SER A 176 -24.25 9.48 18.50
CA SER A 176 -25.10 10.66 18.52
C SER A 176 -26.44 10.41 17.83
N ARG A 177 -26.47 9.66 16.72
CA ARG A 177 -27.72 9.27 16.06
C ARG A 177 -28.60 8.40 16.95
N LEU A 178 -28.00 7.42 17.63
CA LEU A 178 -28.72 6.49 18.49
C LEU A 178 -29.32 7.18 19.72
N ARG A 179 -28.58 8.11 20.34
CA ARG A 179 -29.06 8.92 21.47
C ARG A 179 -30.20 9.87 21.09
N ARG A 180 -30.24 10.33 19.83
CA ARG A 180 -31.37 11.15 19.32
C ARG A 180 -32.62 10.32 19.09
N SER A 181 -32.48 9.04 18.72
CA SER A 181 -33.62 8.16 18.42
C SER A 181 -34.21 7.45 19.65
N SER A 182 -33.46 7.30 20.75
CA SER A 182 -33.93 6.62 21.95
C SER A 182 -33.29 7.19 23.21
N THR A 183 -34.12 7.45 24.24
CA THR A 183 -33.68 7.85 25.58
C THR A 183 -33.09 6.68 26.39
N ALA A 184 -33.38 5.44 26.02
CA ALA A 184 -32.86 4.24 26.67
C ALA A 184 -32.16 3.33 25.63
N CYS A 185 -30.85 3.55 25.46
CA CYS A 185 -30.04 2.73 24.56
C CYS A 185 -29.26 1.65 25.33
N THR A 186 -29.49 0.38 24.96
CA THR A 186 -28.71 -0.74 25.49
C THR A 186 -27.28 -0.74 24.93
N VAL A 187 -26.35 -1.40 25.63
CA VAL A 187 -24.96 -1.58 25.13
C VAL A 187 -24.95 -2.35 23.81
N LYS A 188 -25.86 -3.31 23.67
CA LYS A 188 -25.97 -4.16 22.47
C LYS A 188 -26.38 -3.35 21.24
N GLU A 189 -27.34 -2.44 21.38
CA GLU A 189 -27.76 -1.57 20.28
C GLU A 189 -26.65 -0.60 19.88
N GLU A 190 -25.92 -0.05 20.86
CA GLU A 190 -24.79 0.83 20.64
C GLU A 190 -23.64 0.11 19.92
N SER A 191 -23.29 -1.10 20.34
CA SER A 191 -22.22 -1.87 19.68
C SER A 191 -22.58 -2.24 18.25
N VAL A 192 -23.84 -2.62 17.99
CA VAL A 192 -24.33 -2.91 16.63
C VAL A 192 -24.31 -1.66 15.75
N ALA A 193 -24.73 -0.51 16.28
CA ALA A 193 -24.72 0.75 15.54
C ALA A 193 -23.31 1.20 15.17
N VAL A 194 -22.37 1.12 16.13
CA VAL A 194 -20.95 1.45 15.90
C VAL A 194 -20.32 0.48 14.90
N ALA A 195 -20.50 -0.83 15.07
CA ALA A 195 -19.96 -1.82 14.14
C ALA A 195 -20.46 -1.56 12.71
N ARG A 196 -21.77 -1.30 12.54
CA ARG A 196 -22.35 -0.95 11.23
C ARG A 196 -21.77 0.34 10.64
N ALA A 197 -21.39 1.32 11.45
CA ALA A 197 -20.75 2.53 10.96
C ALA A 197 -19.31 2.27 10.50
N LEU A 198 -18.55 1.48 11.27
CA LEU A 198 -17.18 1.08 10.90
C LEU A 198 -17.15 0.21 9.65
N TYR A 199 -18.08 -0.73 9.49
CA TYR A 199 -18.18 -1.56 8.28
C TYR A 199 -18.46 -0.77 6.99
N LYS A 200 -18.91 0.49 7.09
CA LYS A 200 -19.13 1.37 5.93
C LYS A 200 -17.90 2.16 5.53
N LEU A 201 -16.80 2.08 6.28
CA LEU A 201 -15.57 2.79 5.96
C LEU A 201 -14.90 2.15 4.71
N PRO A 202 -14.42 2.95 3.74
CA PRO A 202 -13.92 2.46 2.45
C PRO A 202 -12.81 1.40 2.51
N TRP A 203 -11.91 1.48 3.50
CA TRP A 203 -10.80 0.54 3.67
C TRP A 203 -11.17 -0.70 4.50
N TRP A 204 -12.34 -0.70 5.15
CA TRP A 204 -12.74 -1.79 6.04
C TRP A 204 -12.75 -3.18 5.36
N PRO A 205 -13.29 -3.34 4.12
CA PRO A 205 -13.33 -4.64 3.45
C PRO A 205 -11.94 -5.25 3.17
N GLN A 206 -10.89 -4.44 3.27
CA GLN A 206 -9.51 -4.81 2.96
C GLN A 206 -8.68 -5.08 4.22
N ARG A 207 -9.26 -4.90 5.42
CA ARG A 207 -8.59 -5.34 6.65
C ARG A 207 -8.36 -6.85 6.63
N PRO A 208 -7.17 -7.32 7.02
CA PRO A 208 -6.89 -8.75 7.17
C PRO A 208 -7.81 -9.37 8.23
N ASP A 209 -8.03 -8.63 9.33
CA ASP A 209 -8.94 -9.02 10.42
C ASP A 209 -10.38 -8.60 10.13
N LYS A 210 -11.12 -9.49 9.46
CA LYS A 210 -12.58 -9.35 9.28
C LYS A 210 -13.38 -9.93 10.46
N SER A 211 -12.76 -10.10 11.62
CA SER A 211 -13.42 -10.62 12.81
C SER A 211 -14.62 -9.74 13.19
N ASP A 212 -15.67 -10.37 13.75
CA ASP A 212 -16.88 -9.63 14.12
C ASP A 212 -16.54 -8.62 15.23
N LEU A 213 -16.51 -7.33 14.87
CA LEU A 213 -16.22 -6.24 15.80
C LEU A 213 -17.25 -6.10 16.92
N ARG A 214 -18.43 -6.72 16.78
CA ARG A 214 -19.54 -6.51 17.72
C ARG A 214 -19.15 -6.87 19.15
N ASP A 215 -18.47 -8.00 19.34
CA ASP A 215 -18.08 -8.48 20.67
C ASP A 215 -16.96 -7.64 21.30
N PRO A 216 -15.86 -7.32 20.58
CA PRO A 216 -14.89 -6.31 20.97
C PRO A 216 -15.50 -4.97 21.42
N ILE A 217 -16.37 -4.39 20.59
CA ILE A 217 -17.01 -3.11 20.86
C ILE A 217 -17.96 -3.22 22.05
N LYS A 218 -18.71 -4.33 22.16
CA LYS A 218 -19.60 -4.58 23.29
C LYS A 218 -18.83 -4.70 24.60
N LEU A 219 -17.70 -5.41 24.61
CA LEU A 219 -16.82 -5.53 25.78
C LEU A 219 -16.30 -4.15 26.20
N ALA A 220 -15.76 -3.39 25.25
CA ALA A 220 -15.29 -2.02 25.44
C ALA A 220 -16.34 -1.09 26.08
N LEU A 221 -17.54 -1.06 25.49
CA LEU A 221 -18.66 -0.25 25.98
C LEU A 221 -19.14 -0.70 27.36
N THR A 222 -19.11 -2.00 27.64
CA THR A 222 -19.50 -2.55 28.95
C THR A 222 -18.52 -2.10 30.03
N GLU A 223 -17.22 -2.25 29.80
CA GLU A 223 -16.18 -1.79 30.73
C GLU A 223 -16.26 -0.28 30.98
N LEU A 224 -16.54 0.50 29.93
CA LEU A 224 -16.76 1.92 30.06
C LEU A 224 -17.94 2.30 30.94
N ARG A 225 -19.07 1.58 30.78
CA ARG A 225 -20.24 1.82 31.63
C ARG A 225 -20.00 1.36 33.07
N LYS A 226 -19.19 0.31 33.29
CA LYS A 226 -18.75 -0.10 34.63
C LYS A 226 -17.90 0.99 35.31
N ARG A 227 -16.89 1.53 34.62
CA ARG A 227 -16.05 2.64 35.13
C ARG A 227 -16.85 3.91 35.43
N ARG A 228 -17.86 4.22 34.62
CA ARG A 228 -18.77 5.35 34.91
C ARG A 228 -19.72 5.11 36.08
N ARG A 229 -19.93 3.85 36.47
CA ARG A 229 -20.79 3.46 37.60
C ARG A 229 -20.00 3.23 38.89
N SER A 230 -18.67 3.09 38.85
CA SER A 230 -17.85 3.07 40.06
C SER A 230 -17.88 4.46 40.73
N PRO A 231 -18.25 4.56 42.02
CA PRO A 231 -18.41 5.85 42.72
C PRO A 231 -17.10 6.64 42.90
N THR A 232 -15.96 5.98 42.73
CA THR A 232 -14.66 6.43 43.24
C THR A 232 -14.16 7.74 42.65
N GLU A 233 -14.45 8.04 41.37
CA GLU A 233 -14.03 9.33 40.77
C GLU A 233 -14.97 10.50 41.08
N ARG A 234 -16.23 10.23 41.44
CA ARG A 234 -17.20 11.28 41.78
C ARG A 234 -17.04 11.75 43.23
N GLU A 235 -16.63 10.87 44.14
CA GLU A 235 -16.44 11.22 45.55
C GLU A 235 -15.11 11.96 45.79
N GLU A 236 -14.03 11.65 45.08
CA GLU A 236 -12.76 12.41 45.19
C GLU A 236 -12.86 13.85 44.68
N LEU A 237 -13.70 14.11 43.67
CA LEU A 237 -13.95 15.47 43.15
C LEU A 237 -14.88 16.29 44.06
N VAL A 238 -15.78 15.64 44.80
CA VAL A 238 -16.65 16.31 45.79
C VAL A 238 -15.89 16.63 47.07
N HIS A 239 -14.90 15.82 47.47
CA HIS A 239 -14.09 16.08 48.67
C HIS A 239 -12.95 17.10 48.48
N ARG A 240 -12.71 17.58 47.25
CA ARG A 240 -11.72 18.65 46.96
C ARG A 240 -12.34 20.00 46.58
N ALA A 241 -13.66 20.14 46.57
CA ALA A 241 -14.29 21.43 46.28
C ALA A 241 -14.19 22.37 47.50
N PRO A 242 -13.55 23.55 47.38
CA PRO A 242 -13.57 24.55 48.43
C PRO A 242 -15.00 25.10 48.60
N PRO A 243 -15.39 25.52 49.82
CA PRO A 243 -16.74 25.96 50.08
C PRO A 243 -17.04 27.29 49.36
N SER A 244 -18.24 27.36 48.81
CA SER A 244 -18.99 28.56 48.39
C SER A 244 -18.56 29.30 47.11
N LEU A 245 -19.25 29.02 46.00
CA LEU A 245 -19.67 30.04 45.02
C LEU A 245 -21.09 29.72 44.52
N PRO A 246 -21.93 30.74 44.25
CA PRO A 246 -23.35 30.58 43.92
C PRO A 246 -23.59 30.03 42.51
N PRO A 247 -24.79 29.50 42.21
CA PRO A 247 -25.03 28.67 41.05
C PRO A 247 -25.15 29.50 39.77
N ARG A 248 -24.14 29.43 38.89
CA ARG A 248 -24.29 29.84 37.50
C ARG A 248 -24.87 28.67 36.70
N ARG A 249 -26.15 28.80 36.33
CA ARG A 249 -26.80 27.95 35.32
C ARG A 249 -26.19 28.25 33.95
N HIS A 250 -25.27 27.41 33.49
CA HIS A 250 -25.08 27.17 32.07
C HIS A 250 -24.92 25.67 31.84
N PRO A 251 -25.62 25.07 30.85
CA PRO A 251 -25.38 23.70 30.45
C PRO A 251 -24.03 23.65 29.73
N ASP A 252 -23.06 23.01 30.37
CA ASP A 252 -21.71 22.79 29.87
C ASP A 252 -21.75 21.65 28.81
N PRO A 253 -21.36 21.88 27.54
CA PRO A 253 -21.35 20.84 26.51
C PRO A 253 -20.15 19.87 26.58
N SER A 254 -19.35 19.91 27.65
CA SER A 254 -18.05 19.23 27.75
C SER A 254 -18.08 17.77 28.29
N LEU A 255 -19.24 17.18 28.58
CA LEU A 255 -19.35 15.81 29.14
C LEU A 255 -19.18 14.64 28.14
N THR A 256 -18.69 14.88 26.92
CA THR A 256 -18.57 13.88 25.84
C THR A 256 -17.21 13.19 25.73
N LEU A 257 -16.15 13.68 26.38
CA LEU A 257 -14.77 13.26 26.09
C LEU A 257 -14.31 11.91 26.70
N PRO A 258 -14.59 11.55 27.97
CA PRO A 258 -14.00 10.34 28.55
C PRO A 258 -14.63 9.02 28.05
N SER A 259 -15.88 9.03 27.56
CA SER A 259 -16.45 7.82 26.94
C SER A 259 -15.87 7.54 25.57
N GLN A 260 -15.48 8.57 24.82
CA GLN A 260 -15.02 8.44 23.45
C GLN A 260 -13.57 7.94 23.41
N ALA A 261 -12.68 8.56 24.19
CA ALA A 261 -11.28 8.15 24.28
C ALA A 261 -11.11 6.69 24.71
N ALA A 262 -11.97 6.20 25.61
CA ALA A 262 -11.89 4.82 26.07
C ALA A 262 -12.53 3.80 25.10
N ILE A 263 -13.49 4.19 24.24
CA ILE A 263 -13.96 3.31 23.15
C ILE A 263 -12.84 3.17 22.13
N ILE A 264 -12.19 4.28 21.78
CA ILE A 264 -11.03 4.28 20.89
C ILE A 264 -9.91 3.43 21.49
N ALA A 265 -9.58 3.63 22.77
CA ALA A 265 -8.53 2.86 23.44
C ALA A 265 -8.87 1.37 23.50
N ALA A 266 -10.13 1.00 23.63
CA ALA A 266 -10.54 -0.40 23.62
C ALA A 266 -10.59 -1.00 22.21
N VAL A 267 -11.00 -0.24 21.19
CA VAL A 267 -10.88 -0.64 19.77
C VAL A 267 -9.41 -0.81 19.40
N ASN A 268 -8.54 0.11 19.84
CA ASN A 268 -7.09 0.03 19.66
C ASN A 268 -6.47 -1.08 20.52
N GLY A 269 -6.98 -1.34 21.72
CA GLY A 269 -6.51 -2.42 22.58
C GLY A 269 -6.82 -3.80 22.02
N VAL A 270 -8.03 -3.99 21.47
CA VAL A 270 -8.39 -5.20 20.72
C VAL A 270 -7.53 -5.33 19.46
N ARG A 271 -7.26 -4.21 18.76
CA ARG A 271 -6.35 -4.18 17.61
C ARG A 271 -4.95 -4.65 17.99
N SER A 272 -4.40 -4.20 19.12
CA SER A 272 -3.09 -4.63 19.61
C SER A 272 -3.06 -6.10 20.06
N GLN A 273 -4.16 -6.59 20.65
CA GLN A 273 -4.26 -8.00 21.06
C GLN A 273 -4.30 -8.95 19.85
N ILE A 274 -5.06 -8.61 18.81
CA ILE A 274 -5.11 -9.41 17.57
C ILE A 274 -3.74 -9.42 16.88
N GLN A 275 -3.06 -8.27 16.78
CA GLN A 275 -1.71 -8.19 16.18
C GLN A 275 -0.64 -8.95 16.97
N ALA A 276 -0.78 -9.06 18.30
CA ALA A 276 0.13 -9.81 19.14
C ALA A 276 -0.07 -11.33 19.04
N GLU A 277 -1.29 -11.79 18.81
CA GLU A 277 -1.62 -13.21 18.62
C GLU A 277 -1.23 -13.73 17.22
N GLU A 278 -1.19 -12.84 16.21
CA GLU A 278 -0.76 -13.19 14.84
C GLU A 278 0.73 -13.08 14.59
N SER A 279 1.52 -12.54 15.53
CA SER A 279 2.98 -12.64 15.45
C SER A 279 3.37 -14.08 15.80
N PRO A 280 3.82 -14.92 14.84
CA PRO A 280 4.28 -16.25 15.19
C PRO A 280 5.48 -16.06 16.11
N SER A 281 5.30 -16.41 17.39
CA SER A 281 6.39 -16.61 18.33
C SER A 281 7.46 -17.41 17.59
N SER A 282 8.58 -16.76 17.31
CA SER A 282 9.77 -17.37 16.75
C SER A 282 10.10 -18.57 17.60
N LEU A 283 9.69 -19.76 17.15
CA LEU A 283 10.12 -21.02 17.70
C LEU A 283 11.63 -21.04 17.51
N SER A 284 12.33 -20.70 18.58
CA SER A 284 13.75 -20.92 18.76
C SER A 284 13.99 -22.42 18.57
N VAL A 285 14.32 -22.80 17.34
CA VAL A 285 14.88 -24.13 17.06
C VAL A 285 16.25 -24.11 17.69
N HIS A 286 16.35 -24.74 18.86
CA HIS A 286 17.61 -25.14 19.46
C HIS A 286 18.39 -25.97 18.44
N ALA A 287 19.40 -25.35 17.83
CA ALA A 287 20.42 -26.05 17.08
C ALA A 287 21.41 -26.65 18.09
N GLU A 288 21.38 -27.99 18.21
CA GLU A 288 22.46 -28.73 18.87
C GLU A 288 23.78 -28.62 18.07
N PRO A 289 24.93 -28.58 18.74
CA PRO A 289 26.23 -28.46 18.09
C PRO A 289 26.81 -29.83 17.77
N HIS A 290 26.83 -30.23 16.49
CA HIS A 290 27.68 -31.33 16.05
C HIS A 290 29.03 -30.84 15.51
N ARG A 291 30.07 -31.36 16.17
CA ARG A 291 31.51 -31.18 15.93
C ARG A 291 31.99 -31.72 14.57
N PRO A 292 33.21 -31.34 14.15
CA PRO A 292 33.72 -31.53 12.79
C PRO A 292 34.40 -32.89 12.60
N SER A 293 34.54 -33.33 11.35
CA SER A 293 35.54 -34.33 10.95
C SER A 293 36.07 -34.04 9.56
N HIS A 294 37.39 -34.11 9.49
CA HIS A 294 38.29 -33.80 8.39
C HIS A 294 38.16 -34.75 7.19
N THR A 295 38.51 -34.25 5.99
CA THR A 295 39.53 -34.78 5.04
C THR A 295 39.34 -34.07 3.70
N VAL A 296 40.22 -33.13 3.31
CA VAL A 296 41.40 -33.33 2.44
C VAL A 296 41.11 -34.15 1.18
N THR A 297 40.99 -33.47 0.03
CA THR A 297 41.63 -33.93 -1.20
C THR A 297 41.98 -32.72 -2.07
N GLU A 298 43.29 -32.46 -2.20
CA GLU A 298 43.88 -31.64 -3.24
C GLU A 298 43.59 -32.24 -4.62
N CYS A 299 43.29 -31.41 -5.62
CA CYS A 299 43.83 -31.62 -6.97
C CYS A 299 43.79 -30.34 -7.82
N ARG A 300 44.99 -29.78 -7.98
CA ARG A 300 45.66 -29.45 -9.25
C ARG A 300 45.07 -28.38 -10.18
N LEU A 301 45.79 -27.26 -10.18
CA LEU A 301 46.11 -26.40 -11.33
C LEU A 301 46.08 -27.10 -12.69
N GLN A 302 45.38 -26.49 -13.66
CA GLN A 302 45.85 -26.36 -15.04
C GLN A 302 45.42 -25.01 -15.63
N SER A 303 46.41 -24.32 -16.18
CA SER A 303 46.33 -23.09 -16.97
C SER A 303 46.24 -23.46 -18.46
N LEU A 304 45.53 -22.64 -19.26
CA LEU A 304 45.91 -22.11 -20.59
C LEU A 304 44.76 -22.02 -21.62
N GLY A 305 44.83 -20.95 -22.44
CA GLY A 305 44.16 -20.78 -23.75
C GLY A 305 42.98 -19.80 -23.71
N HIS A 306 43.08 -18.52 -24.06
CA HIS A 306 43.32 -17.93 -25.40
C HIS A 306 42.57 -18.62 -26.55
N GLY A 307 41.49 -17.97 -27.02
CA GLY A 307 40.74 -18.35 -28.21
C GLY A 307 39.78 -17.24 -28.65
N HIS A 308 40.17 -16.55 -29.72
CA HIS A 308 39.36 -15.63 -30.51
C HIS A 308 38.19 -16.32 -31.23
N GLY A 309 37.17 -15.54 -31.61
CA GLY A 309 36.07 -15.91 -32.52
C GLY A 309 34.72 -15.83 -31.81
N GLU A 310 33.62 -15.33 -32.37
CA GLU A 310 33.27 -15.05 -33.75
C GLU A 310 32.01 -14.17 -33.75
N VAL A 311 31.90 -13.30 -34.75
CA VAL A 311 30.74 -12.45 -35.01
C VAL A 311 29.63 -13.32 -35.63
N ALA A 312 28.56 -13.57 -34.89
CA ALA A 312 27.35 -14.19 -35.44
C ALA A 312 26.28 -13.13 -35.71
N ARG A 313 26.20 -12.68 -36.97
CA ARG A 313 24.98 -12.10 -37.55
C ARG A 313 23.96 -13.22 -37.73
N GLY A 314 22.95 -13.29 -36.87
CA GLY A 314 21.82 -14.21 -36.99
C GLY A 314 20.55 -13.45 -37.39
N GLY A 315 20.05 -13.71 -38.59
CA GLY A 315 18.85 -13.09 -39.15
C GLY A 315 17.56 -13.48 -38.41
N LEU A 316 16.64 -12.52 -38.32
CA LEU A 316 15.27 -12.71 -37.84
C LEU A 316 14.49 -13.59 -38.82
N THR A 317 13.97 -14.70 -38.33
CA THR A 317 13.13 -15.62 -39.09
C THR A 317 11.69 -15.12 -39.22
N ALA A 318 11.11 -15.33 -40.39
CA ALA A 318 9.79 -14.88 -40.84
C ALA A 318 8.62 -15.64 -40.19
N ARG A 319 8.54 -15.72 -38.85
CA ARG A 319 7.52 -16.53 -38.15
C ARG A 319 6.70 -15.81 -37.07
N GLN A 320 6.46 -14.51 -37.22
CA GLN A 320 5.50 -13.77 -36.38
C GLN A 320 4.54 -12.83 -37.14
N ARG A 321 4.42 -12.94 -38.47
CA ARG A 321 3.36 -12.28 -39.25
C ARG A 321 2.19 -13.23 -39.51
N ALA A 322 1.39 -13.53 -38.50
CA ALA A 322 0.12 -14.24 -38.70
C ALA A 322 -0.85 -14.11 -37.49
N VAL A 323 -1.01 -12.92 -36.92
CA VAL A 323 -2.18 -12.58 -36.11
C VAL A 323 -2.46 -11.10 -36.39
N TYR A 324 -3.72 -10.73 -36.62
CA TYR A 324 -4.20 -9.41 -37.09
C TYR A 324 -4.24 -9.21 -38.60
N GLY A 325 -5.28 -9.78 -39.21
CA GLY A 325 -5.67 -9.45 -40.58
C GLY A 325 -6.95 -10.15 -41.02
N ARG A 326 -8.10 -9.82 -40.41
CA ARG A 326 -9.44 -9.96 -41.05
C ARG A 326 -10.56 -9.37 -40.18
N ALA A 327 -10.92 -8.13 -40.49
CA ALA A 327 -12.28 -7.59 -40.42
C ALA A 327 -12.30 -6.53 -41.54
N GLY A 328 -13.14 -6.59 -42.57
CA GLY A 328 -14.52 -7.02 -42.58
C GLY A 328 -15.30 -5.86 -43.18
N THR A 329 -15.17 -5.65 -44.49
CA THR A 329 -15.85 -4.60 -45.24
C THR A 329 -17.30 -5.02 -45.47
N ARG A 330 -18.25 -4.30 -44.86
CA ARG A 330 -19.65 -4.15 -45.33
C ARG A 330 -20.21 -2.83 -44.79
N MET A 331 -20.19 -1.79 -45.62
CA MET A 331 -21.36 -1.15 -46.24
C MET A 331 -20.88 -0.12 -47.24
#